data_AF-G3Y4S8-F1
#
_entry.id   AF-G3Y4S8-F1
#
_cell.length_a   1.000
_cell.length_b   1.000
_cell.length_c   1.000
_cell.angle_alpha   90.00
_cell.angle_beta   90.00
_cell.angle_gamma   90.00
#
_symmetry.space_group_name_H-M   'P 1'
#
loop_
_entity.id
_entity.type
_entity.pdbx_description
1 polymer ?
#
loop_
_entity_poly.entity_id
_entity_poly.type
_entity_poly.pdbx_seq_one_letter_code
_entity_poly.pdbx_strand_id
1 'polypeptide(L)'
;MSRAFEGNPPARDQDDHDADSDALFDALENEDDTAYRAHRIEQLNAEFASAQNNKNNNDSRTRDHTILEDSLYPTISSDQALLDFTTQTHRCVIHFAHPDFARCGTMDEHIRALATRHHEVRFARVDVRNTPFVVERLKIRVLPCVIGFKDGVGVERVTGFEGLGSGGRDGTDGFSTATLEKRLIWKGILAQEKFRAGDGATDGSEDDDSDDGERRDRGKRSIRTGNARSYRHADDDDDDWD
;
A
#
# COMPACT_ATOMS: atom_id res chain seq x y z
N MET A 1 52.29 52.25 -13.79
CA MET A 1 51.60 51.07 -13.25
C MET A 1 51.37 50.12 -14.40
N SER A 2 52.34 49.23 -14.57
CA SER A 2 52.53 48.34 -15.71
C SER A 2 51.79 47.03 -15.46
N ARG A 3 50.89 46.64 -16.37
CA ARG A 3 50.29 45.30 -16.42
C ARG A 3 51.05 44.52 -17.49
N ALA A 4 51.86 43.55 -17.06
CA ALA A 4 52.51 42.58 -17.93
C ALA A 4 51.91 41.20 -17.62
N PHE A 5 51.46 40.56 -18.69
CA PHE A 5 50.72 39.31 -18.78
C PHE A 5 51.67 38.12 -18.57
N GLU A 6 51.20 37.13 -17.82
CA GLU A 6 51.88 35.91 -17.38
C GLU A 6 52.50 35.11 -18.53
N GLY A 7 53.78 34.73 -18.35
CA GLY A 7 54.54 33.87 -19.25
C GLY A 7 54.45 32.39 -18.84
N ASN A 8 54.27 31.55 -19.85
CA ASN A 8 54.25 30.08 -19.85
C ASN A 8 55.47 29.43 -19.16
N PRO A 9 55.30 28.38 -18.32
CA PRO A 9 56.40 27.50 -17.92
C PRO A 9 56.60 26.32 -18.90
N PRO A 10 57.85 25.84 -19.08
CA PRO A 10 58.19 24.80 -20.05
C PRO A 10 57.86 23.38 -19.56
N ALA A 11 57.62 22.50 -20.52
CA ALA A 11 57.44 21.06 -20.36
C ALA A 11 58.58 20.43 -19.55
N ARG A 12 58.22 19.62 -18.56
CA ARG A 12 59.15 18.70 -17.87
C ARG A 12 59.00 17.33 -18.50
N ASP A 13 60.06 16.90 -19.18
CA ASP A 13 60.27 15.53 -19.60
C ASP A 13 60.21 14.57 -18.40
N GLN A 14 59.52 13.46 -18.62
CA GLN A 14 59.53 12.24 -17.82
C GLN A 14 60.77 11.43 -18.21
N ASP A 15 61.53 10.92 -17.24
CA ASP A 15 62.14 9.58 -17.25
C ASP A 15 62.91 9.38 -15.92
N ASP A 16 62.90 8.13 -15.42
CA ASP A 16 63.61 7.59 -14.23
C ASP A 16 62.82 7.32 -12.92
N HIS A 17 61.55 6.87 -12.96
CA HIS A 17 60.87 6.36 -11.75
C HIS A 17 60.10 5.03 -11.86
N ASP A 18 60.07 4.37 -13.02
CA ASP A 18 59.21 3.18 -13.20
C ASP A 18 59.87 1.84 -12.81
N ALA A 19 61.19 1.78 -12.62
CA ALA A 19 61.89 0.53 -12.24
C ALA A 19 61.84 0.23 -10.72
N ASP A 20 61.75 1.28 -9.89
CA ASP A 20 61.65 1.15 -8.44
C ASP A 20 60.21 0.86 -7.99
N SER A 21 59.19 1.15 -8.80
CA SER A 21 57.80 0.89 -8.43
C SER A 21 57.44 -0.59 -8.49
N ASP A 22 57.91 -1.33 -9.50
CA ASP A 22 57.68 -2.77 -9.63
C ASP A 22 58.43 -3.55 -8.55
N ALA A 23 59.67 -3.15 -8.23
CA ALA A 23 60.43 -3.72 -7.13
C ALA A 23 59.82 -3.42 -5.75
N LEU A 24 59.19 -2.24 -5.59
CA LEU A 24 58.43 -1.88 -4.38
C LEU A 24 57.10 -2.65 -4.30
N PHE A 25 56.46 -2.94 -5.44
CA PHE A 25 55.23 -3.73 -5.51
C PHE A 25 55.49 -5.20 -5.18
N ASP A 26 56.57 -5.77 -5.69
CA ASP A 26 56.97 -7.17 -5.44
C ASP A 26 57.40 -7.37 -3.96
N ALA A 27 58.01 -6.34 -3.35
CA ALA A 27 58.31 -6.34 -1.92
C ALA A 27 57.05 -6.27 -1.03
N LEU A 28 56.00 -5.56 -1.48
CA LEU A 28 54.69 -5.49 -0.80
C LEU A 28 53.85 -6.77 -0.99
N GLU A 29 54.04 -7.52 -2.09
CA GLU A 29 53.36 -8.79 -2.31
C GLU A 29 53.97 -9.93 -1.46
N ASN A 30 55.26 -9.83 -1.15
CA ASN A 30 55.99 -10.80 -0.31
C ASN A 30 55.99 -10.45 1.19
N GLU A 31 55.51 -9.27 1.59
CA GLU A 31 55.31 -8.92 3.00
C GLU A 31 54.00 -9.55 3.48
N ASP A 32 54.15 -10.58 4.31
CA ASP A 32 53.14 -11.57 4.67
C ASP A 32 52.04 -10.98 5.58
N ASP A 33 51.20 -10.12 5.01
CA ASP A 33 49.94 -9.66 5.60
C ASP A 33 48.85 -10.75 5.54
N THR A 34 49.22 -12.01 5.26
CA THR A 34 48.34 -13.18 5.39
C THR A 34 47.76 -13.25 6.79
N ALA A 35 48.54 -12.90 7.82
CA ALA A 35 48.05 -12.83 9.19
C ALA A 35 47.00 -11.71 9.36
N TYR A 36 47.21 -10.53 8.78
CA TYR A 36 46.27 -9.41 8.87
C TYR A 36 45.00 -9.66 8.05
N ARG A 37 45.13 -10.23 6.84
CA ARG A 37 44.00 -10.65 6.00
C ARG A 37 43.21 -11.78 6.67
N ALA A 38 43.89 -12.80 7.21
CA ALA A 38 43.24 -13.87 7.95
C ALA A 38 42.51 -13.33 9.19
N HIS A 39 43.16 -12.44 9.95
CA HIS A 39 42.55 -11.81 11.13
C HIS A 39 41.36 -10.92 10.76
N ARG A 40 41.43 -10.18 9.64
CA ARG A 40 40.32 -9.36 9.13
C ARG A 40 39.16 -10.22 8.62
N ILE A 41 39.45 -11.33 7.95
CA ILE A 41 38.47 -12.30 7.47
C ILE A 41 37.80 -13.00 8.65
N GLU A 42 38.56 -13.41 9.67
CA GLU A 42 38.02 -14.04 10.88
C GLU A 42 37.13 -13.07 11.67
N GLN A 43 37.55 -11.81 11.81
CA GLN A 43 36.74 -10.76 12.44
C GLN A 43 35.42 -10.55 11.68
N LEU A 44 35.47 -10.43 10.35
CA LEU A 44 34.26 -10.30 9.52
C LEU A 44 33.38 -11.55 9.61
N ASN A 45 33.96 -12.75 9.57
CA ASN A 45 33.22 -14.00 9.69
C ASN A 45 32.55 -14.13 11.07
N ALA A 46 33.17 -13.67 12.15
CA ALA A 46 32.57 -13.64 13.48
C ALA A 46 31.42 -12.62 13.59
N GLU A 47 31.58 -11.44 12.98
CA GLU A 47 30.51 -10.43 12.88
C GLU A 47 29.34 -10.95 12.02
N PHE A 48 29.60 -11.59 10.88
CA PHE A 48 28.56 -12.17 10.03
C PHE A 48 27.87 -13.37 10.68
N ALA A 49 28.60 -14.26 11.35
CA ALA A 49 28.02 -15.42 12.04
C ALA A 49 27.09 -15.01 13.19
N SER A 50 27.47 -13.98 13.95
CA SER A 50 26.62 -13.42 15.01
C SER A 50 25.39 -12.69 14.45
N ALA A 51 25.52 -11.98 13.32
CA ALA A 51 24.40 -11.36 12.63
C ALA A 51 23.42 -12.37 12.01
N GLN A 52 23.91 -13.53 11.57
CA GLN A 52 23.08 -14.59 10.99
C GLN A 52 22.32 -15.36 12.07
N ASN A 53 22.92 -15.57 13.25
CA ASN A 53 22.25 -16.25 14.37
C ASN A 53 21.09 -15.42 14.96
N ASN A 54 21.17 -14.08 14.91
CA ASN A 54 20.06 -13.21 15.32
C ASN A 54 18.91 -13.15 14.29
N LYS A 55 19.06 -13.83 13.14
CA LYS A 55 18.10 -13.83 12.01
C LYS A 55 17.50 -15.21 11.72
N ASN A 56 17.87 -16.23 12.51
CA ASN A 56 17.51 -17.63 12.29
C ASN A 56 16.34 -18.10 13.16
N ASN A 57 15.23 -17.35 13.17
CA ASN A 57 13.97 -17.84 13.75
C ASN A 57 12.74 -17.70 12.83
N ASN A 58 12.93 -17.50 11.52
CA ASN A 58 11.85 -17.79 10.59
C ASN A 58 12.38 -18.11 9.18
N ASP A 59 11.97 -19.29 8.71
CA ASP A 59 11.94 -19.87 7.36
C ASP A 59 12.92 -19.38 6.27
N SER A 60 13.68 -20.33 5.71
CA SER A 60 14.83 -20.12 4.81
C SER A 60 14.57 -20.61 3.37
N ARG A 61 13.32 -20.55 2.88
CA ARG A 61 12.99 -21.11 1.55
C ARG A 61 12.50 -20.10 0.48
N THR A 62 12.37 -18.81 0.79
CA THR A 62 11.72 -17.80 -0.11
C THR A 62 12.38 -16.39 -0.13
N ARG A 63 13.65 -16.25 0.26
CA ARG A 63 14.22 -14.97 0.75
C ARG A 63 14.36 -13.79 -0.21
N ASP A 64 14.24 -13.95 -1.53
CA ASP A 64 14.49 -12.82 -2.45
C ASP A 64 13.24 -12.01 -2.83
N HIS A 65 12.03 -12.55 -2.62
CA HIS A 65 10.77 -11.81 -2.85
C HIS A 65 10.02 -11.42 -1.56
N THR A 66 10.22 -12.13 -0.45
CA THR A 66 9.49 -11.86 0.79
C THR A 66 9.94 -10.59 1.51
N ILE A 67 11.20 -10.17 1.37
CA ILE A 67 11.74 -8.98 2.08
C ILE A 67 11.06 -7.67 1.60
N LEU A 68 10.71 -7.57 0.32
CA LEU A 68 10.00 -6.42 -0.24
C LEU A 68 8.51 -6.44 0.11
N GLU A 69 7.88 -7.62 0.09
CA GLU A 69 6.45 -7.76 0.37
C GLU A 69 6.10 -7.57 1.85
N ASP A 70 6.96 -8.02 2.76
CA ASP A 70 6.80 -7.81 4.21
C ASP A 70 6.99 -6.33 4.59
N SER A 71 7.67 -5.55 3.73
CA SER A 71 7.78 -4.10 3.90
C SER A 71 6.48 -3.36 3.59
N LEU A 72 5.65 -3.85 2.66
CA LEU A 72 4.39 -3.19 2.28
C LEU A 72 3.21 -3.64 3.14
N TYR A 73 3.31 -4.83 3.73
CA TYR A 73 2.28 -5.40 4.60
C TYR A 73 2.91 -6.04 5.85
N PRO A 74 3.56 -5.24 6.72
CA PRO A 74 4.24 -5.75 7.90
C PRO A 74 3.28 -6.34 8.93
N THR A 75 3.76 -7.36 9.64
CA THR A 75 3.05 -7.93 10.79
C THR A 75 3.41 -7.18 12.08
N ILE A 76 2.41 -6.59 12.73
CA ILE A 76 2.56 -5.89 14.00
C ILE A 76 2.29 -6.87 15.15
N SER A 77 3.23 -6.91 16.11
CA SER A 77 3.25 -7.92 17.18
C SER A 77 2.88 -7.38 18.57
N SER A 78 2.44 -6.12 18.69
CA SER A 78 2.10 -5.51 19.99
C SER A 78 0.97 -4.48 19.85
N ASP A 79 0.11 -4.38 20.87
CA ASP A 79 -0.97 -3.39 20.95
C ASP A 79 -0.44 -1.96 20.81
N GLN A 80 0.68 -1.66 21.47
CA GLN A 80 1.26 -0.31 21.45
C GLN A 80 1.72 0.07 20.04
N ALA A 81 2.44 -0.85 19.38
CA ALA A 81 2.90 -0.63 18.01
C ALA A 81 1.72 -0.46 17.03
N LEU A 82 0.59 -1.13 17.28
CA LEU A 82 -0.61 -0.98 16.46
C LEU A 82 -1.25 0.40 16.62
N LEU A 83 -1.37 0.88 17.87
CA LEU A 83 -1.89 2.21 18.15
C LEU A 83 -0.99 3.30 17.55
N ASP A 84 0.33 3.15 17.70
CA ASP A 84 1.32 4.04 17.09
C ASP A 84 1.19 4.04 15.55
N PHE A 85 0.99 2.87 14.95
CA PHE A 85 0.79 2.75 13.50
C PHE A 85 -0.46 3.50 13.01
N THR A 86 -1.57 3.40 13.75
CA THR A 86 -2.82 4.12 13.39
C THR A 86 -2.75 5.63 13.56
N THR A 87 -1.87 6.12 14.44
CA THR A 87 -1.77 7.55 14.77
C THR A 87 -0.68 8.26 13.98
N GLN A 88 0.37 7.55 13.57
CA GLN A 88 1.45 8.09 12.73
C GLN A 88 1.07 8.19 11.24
N THR A 89 -0.06 7.61 10.84
CA THR A 89 -0.49 7.54 9.44
C THR A 89 -1.82 8.22 9.24
N HIS A 90 -1.93 9.02 8.17
CA HIS A 90 -3.20 9.63 7.80
C HIS A 90 -4.23 8.62 7.36
N ARG A 91 -3.81 7.58 6.63
CA ARG A 91 -4.69 6.50 6.15
C ARG A 91 -3.98 5.18 6.32
N CYS A 92 -4.64 4.25 7.00
CA CYS A 92 -4.15 2.89 7.10
C CYS A 92 -5.28 1.86 7.08
N VAL A 93 -4.93 0.64 6.68
CA VAL A 93 -5.82 -0.52 6.68
C VAL A 93 -5.14 -1.61 7.50
N ILE A 94 -5.84 -2.07 8.53
CA ILE A 94 -5.35 -3.09 9.44
C ILE A 94 -6.20 -4.34 9.30
N HIS A 95 -5.54 -5.46 9.07
CA HIS A 95 -6.14 -6.78 9.07
C HIS A 95 -5.88 -7.49 10.39
N PHE A 96 -6.96 -7.74 11.13
CA PHE A 96 -6.96 -8.60 12.30
C PHE A 96 -7.20 -10.04 11.85
N ALA A 97 -6.16 -10.85 12.01
CA ALA A 97 -6.06 -12.21 11.51
C ALA A 97 -5.71 -13.20 12.62
N HIS A 98 -5.97 -14.47 12.37
CA HIS A 98 -5.48 -15.56 13.19
C HIS A 98 -5.07 -16.73 12.26
N PRO A 99 -3.87 -17.31 12.41
CA PRO A 99 -3.32 -18.27 11.44
C PRO A 99 -4.17 -19.52 11.25
N ASP A 100 -4.89 -19.96 12.29
CA ASP A 100 -5.73 -21.17 12.22
C ASP A 100 -7.00 -21.00 11.34
N PHE A 101 -7.33 -19.78 10.91
CA PHE A 101 -8.52 -19.53 10.10
C PHE A 101 -8.16 -19.39 8.62
N ALA A 102 -8.58 -20.37 7.79
CA ALA A 102 -8.33 -20.36 6.35
C ALA A 102 -8.80 -19.06 5.64
N ARG A 103 -9.94 -18.50 6.06
CA ARG A 103 -10.48 -17.23 5.53
C ARG A 103 -9.55 -16.03 5.78
N CYS A 104 -8.74 -16.04 6.84
CA CYS A 104 -7.73 -15.01 7.05
C CYS A 104 -6.61 -15.11 6.01
N GLY A 105 -6.25 -16.32 5.55
CA GLY A 105 -5.30 -16.51 4.46
C GLY A 105 -5.78 -15.87 3.15
N THR A 106 -7.04 -16.10 2.79
CA THR A 106 -7.65 -15.47 1.60
C THR A 106 -7.65 -13.94 1.71
N MET A 107 -8.01 -13.41 2.88
CA MET A 107 -7.99 -11.95 3.10
C MET A 107 -6.58 -11.37 3.00
N ASP A 108 -5.56 -12.07 3.51
CA ASP A 108 -4.15 -11.66 3.39
C ASP A 108 -3.70 -11.54 1.94
N GLU A 109 -4.09 -12.47 1.07
CA GLU A 109 -3.77 -12.41 -0.37
C GLU A 109 -4.35 -11.16 -1.04
N HIS A 110 -5.62 -10.85 -0.75
CA HIS A 110 -6.28 -9.65 -1.30
C HIS A 110 -5.67 -8.36 -0.78
N ILE A 111 -5.36 -8.28 0.52
CA ILE A 111 -4.76 -7.07 1.11
C ILE A 111 -3.33 -6.88 0.60
N ARG A 112 -2.54 -7.96 0.45
CA ARG A 112 -1.21 -7.87 -0.15
C ARG A 112 -1.28 -7.32 -1.58
N ALA A 113 -2.24 -7.80 -2.37
CA ALA A 113 -2.47 -7.27 -3.72
C ALA A 113 -2.97 -5.82 -3.74
N LEU A 114 -3.58 -5.32 -2.67
CA LEU A 114 -3.92 -3.90 -2.53
C LEU A 114 -2.71 -3.05 -2.12
N ALA A 115 -1.88 -3.56 -1.21
CA ALA A 115 -0.69 -2.87 -0.73
C ALA A 115 0.34 -2.61 -1.84
N THR A 116 0.40 -3.48 -2.85
CA THR A 116 1.26 -3.26 -4.04
C THR A 116 0.72 -2.23 -5.01
N ARG A 117 -0.58 -1.91 -4.96
CA ARG A 117 -1.25 -0.97 -5.86
C ARG A 117 -1.45 0.42 -5.24
N HIS A 118 -1.64 0.47 -3.93
CA HIS A 118 -1.94 1.69 -3.19
C HIS A 118 -0.81 2.03 -2.22
N HIS A 119 0.18 2.79 -2.69
CA HIS A 119 1.29 3.25 -1.86
C HIS A 119 0.92 4.44 -0.95
N GLU A 120 -0.21 5.09 -1.22
CA GLU A 120 -0.72 6.22 -0.44
C GLU A 120 -1.30 5.81 0.91
N VAL A 121 -1.64 4.53 1.08
CA VAL A 121 -2.21 3.96 2.31
C VAL A 121 -1.25 2.94 2.90
N ARG A 122 -1.07 2.97 4.23
CA ARG A 122 -0.27 1.94 4.91
C ARG A 122 -1.13 0.74 5.24
N PHE A 123 -0.63 -0.45 4.91
CA PHE A 123 -1.28 -1.71 5.26
C PHE A 123 -0.51 -2.40 6.38
N ALA A 124 -1.21 -3.09 7.27
CA ALA A 124 -0.58 -3.91 8.29
C ALA A 124 -1.42 -5.13 8.64
N ARG A 125 -0.74 -6.21 8.99
CA ARG A 125 -1.34 -7.43 9.54
C ARG A 125 -1.15 -7.44 11.05
N VAL A 126 -2.14 -7.95 11.76
CA VAL A 126 -2.08 -8.13 13.21
C VAL A 126 -2.62 -9.51 13.56
N ASP A 127 -1.86 -10.25 14.37
CA ASP A 127 -2.40 -11.43 15.04
C ASP A 127 -3.20 -11.00 16.28
N VAL A 128 -4.46 -11.41 16.34
CA VAL A 128 -5.34 -11.09 17.48
C VAL A 128 -4.80 -11.60 18.82
N ARG A 129 -3.96 -12.65 18.81
CA ARG A 129 -3.33 -13.18 20.04
C ARG A 129 -2.31 -12.22 20.62
N ASN A 130 -1.70 -11.39 19.78
CA ASN A 130 -0.67 -10.44 20.16
C ASN A 130 -1.23 -9.06 20.54
N THR A 131 -2.51 -8.82 20.24
CA THR A 131 -3.17 -7.52 20.44
C THR A 131 -4.53 -7.61 21.16
N PRO A 132 -4.60 -8.31 22.31
CA PRO A 132 -5.87 -8.53 23.00
C PRO A 132 -6.54 -7.22 23.44
N PHE A 133 -5.77 -6.19 23.79
CA PHE A 133 -6.32 -4.91 24.24
C PHE A 133 -7.06 -4.19 23.11
N VAL A 134 -6.44 -4.07 21.93
CA VAL A 134 -7.07 -3.42 20.77
C VAL A 134 -8.27 -4.24 20.27
N VAL A 135 -8.16 -5.57 20.24
CA VAL A 135 -9.26 -6.48 19.87
C VAL A 135 -10.48 -6.29 20.78
N GLU A 136 -10.26 -6.19 22.09
CA GLU A 136 -11.34 -5.94 23.06
C GLU A 136 -11.96 -4.55 22.87
N ARG A 137 -11.12 -3.51 22.72
CA ARG A 137 -11.58 -2.12 22.57
C ARG A 137 -12.37 -1.91 21.28
N LEU A 138 -11.95 -2.52 20.18
CA LEU A 138 -12.65 -2.48 18.89
C LEU A 138 -13.81 -3.48 18.81
N LYS A 139 -13.98 -4.34 19.83
CA LYS A 139 -15.02 -5.39 19.91
C LYS A 139 -14.97 -6.34 18.71
N ILE A 140 -13.79 -6.79 18.33
CA ILE A 140 -13.60 -7.73 17.22
C ILE A 140 -13.97 -9.13 17.71
N ARG A 141 -15.06 -9.68 17.19
CA ARG A 141 -15.61 -11.00 17.58
C ARG A 141 -15.50 -12.06 16.49
N VAL A 142 -15.33 -11.65 15.24
CA VAL A 142 -15.35 -12.51 14.06
C VAL A 142 -14.12 -12.19 13.22
N LEU A 143 -13.47 -13.23 12.71
CA LEU A 143 -12.28 -13.15 11.88
C LEU A 143 -12.56 -13.75 10.48
N PRO A 144 -11.90 -13.24 9.42
CA PRO A 144 -11.02 -12.05 9.39
C PRO A 144 -11.77 -10.75 9.70
N CYS A 145 -11.11 -9.73 10.25
CA CYS A 145 -11.69 -8.40 10.41
C CYS A 145 -10.72 -7.35 9.86
N VAL A 146 -11.17 -6.53 8.92
CA VAL A 146 -10.37 -5.48 8.30
C VAL A 146 -10.96 -4.13 8.69
N ILE A 147 -10.13 -3.26 9.24
CA ILE A 147 -10.55 -1.92 9.65
C ILE A 147 -9.70 -0.90 8.92
N GLY A 148 -10.37 0.01 8.22
CA GLY A 148 -9.74 1.17 7.61
C GLY A 148 -9.82 2.37 8.54
N PHE A 149 -8.68 2.98 8.80
CA PHE A 149 -8.55 4.16 9.64
C PHE A 149 -8.18 5.38 8.80
N LYS A 150 -8.74 6.52 9.18
CA LYS A 150 -8.38 7.84 8.68
C LYS A 150 -8.11 8.74 9.89
N ASP A 151 -6.90 9.27 9.97
CA ASP A 151 -6.42 10.13 11.06
C ASP A 151 -6.71 9.53 12.47
N GLY A 152 -6.45 8.22 12.63
CA GLY A 152 -6.69 7.47 13.87
C GLY A 152 -8.15 7.07 14.12
N VAL A 153 -9.11 7.48 13.28
CA VAL A 153 -10.54 7.13 13.40
C VAL A 153 -10.90 5.99 12.45
N GLY A 154 -11.55 4.94 12.96
CA GLY A 154 -12.03 3.83 12.13
C GLY A 154 -13.23 4.24 11.26
N VAL A 155 -13.02 4.36 9.95
CA VAL A 155 -14.04 4.80 8.97
C VAL A 155 -14.80 3.62 8.38
N GLU A 156 -14.12 2.48 8.19
CA GLU A 156 -14.72 1.29 7.60
C GLU A 156 -14.35 0.04 8.39
N ARG A 157 -15.32 -0.88 8.49
CA ARG A 157 -15.13 -2.20 9.08
C ARG A 157 -15.71 -3.25 8.14
N VAL A 158 -14.86 -4.20 7.76
CA VAL A 158 -15.23 -5.37 6.99
C VAL A 158 -15.06 -6.59 7.88
N THR A 159 -16.15 -7.28 8.16
CA THR A 159 -16.16 -8.46 9.03
C THR A 159 -16.34 -9.71 8.17
N GLY A 160 -15.43 -10.67 8.28
CA GLY A 160 -15.41 -11.85 7.42
C GLY A 160 -15.38 -11.47 5.95
N PHE A 161 -16.35 -11.99 5.20
CA PHE A 161 -16.57 -11.66 3.78
C PHE A 161 -17.94 -10.97 3.58
N GLU A 162 -18.45 -10.32 4.62
CA GLU A 162 -19.74 -9.64 4.58
C GLU A 162 -19.75 -8.55 3.52
N GLY A 163 -20.72 -8.61 2.61
CA GLY A 163 -20.86 -7.63 1.52
C GLY A 163 -19.73 -7.61 0.49
N LEU A 164 -18.87 -8.64 0.45
CA LEU A 164 -17.81 -8.78 -0.57
C LEU A 164 -18.18 -9.74 -1.71
N GLY A 165 -19.28 -10.47 -1.58
CA GLY A 165 -19.79 -11.37 -2.61
C GLY A 165 -20.47 -10.64 -3.78
N SER A 166 -20.77 -11.40 -4.83
CA SER A 166 -21.46 -10.89 -6.02
C SER A 166 -22.81 -10.26 -5.66
N GLY A 167 -23.00 -9.01 -6.06
CA GLY A 167 -24.24 -8.24 -5.79
C GLY A 167 -24.38 -7.77 -4.33
N GLY A 168 -23.28 -7.67 -3.57
CA GLY A 168 -23.31 -7.16 -2.20
C GLY A 168 -23.79 -8.19 -1.15
N ARG A 169 -23.86 -9.46 -1.53
CA ARG A 169 -24.14 -10.58 -0.60
C ARG A 169 -22.85 -11.00 0.12
N ASP A 170 -23.01 -11.82 1.16
CA ASP A 170 -21.87 -12.39 1.86
C ASP A 170 -21.11 -13.36 0.95
N GLY A 171 -19.79 -13.20 0.89
CA GLY A 171 -18.91 -14.14 0.20
C GLY A 171 -18.86 -15.46 0.98
N THR A 172 -19.33 -16.55 0.40
CA THR A 172 -19.30 -17.87 1.05
C THR A 172 -17.90 -18.47 1.07
N ASP A 173 -17.14 -18.33 -0.02
CA ASP A 173 -15.85 -19.02 -0.19
C ASP A 173 -14.71 -18.11 -0.67
N GLY A 174 -15.05 -16.91 -1.17
CA GLY A 174 -14.07 -15.95 -1.65
C GLY A 174 -14.72 -14.72 -2.26
N PHE A 175 -13.91 -13.72 -2.58
CA PHE A 175 -14.34 -12.49 -3.22
C PHE A 175 -13.25 -11.96 -4.17
N SER A 176 -13.59 -10.98 -5.01
CA SER A 176 -12.61 -10.36 -5.89
C SER A 176 -11.88 -9.22 -5.18
N THR A 177 -10.56 -9.08 -5.38
CA THR A 177 -9.80 -7.95 -4.83
C THR A 177 -10.41 -6.61 -5.22
N ALA A 178 -10.94 -6.51 -6.44
CA ALA A 178 -11.62 -5.31 -6.94
C ALA A 178 -12.88 -4.94 -6.13
N THR A 179 -13.59 -5.91 -5.54
CA THR A 179 -14.75 -5.63 -4.67
C THR A 179 -14.30 -4.96 -3.38
N LEU A 180 -13.27 -5.50 -2.74
CA LEU A 180 -12.70 -4.93 -1.51
C LEU A 180 -12.11 -3.54 -1.79
N GLU A 181 -11.42 -3.38 -2.91
CA GLU A 181 -10.87 -2.11 -3.37
C GLU A 181 -11.96 -1.04 -3.52
N LYS A 182 -13.02 -1.33 -4.29
CA LYS A 182 -14.15 -0.42 -4.50
C LYS A 182 -14.78 0.00 -3.17
N ARG A 183 -14.93 -0.92 -2.23
CA ARG A 183 -15.49 -0.63 -0.91
C ARG A 183 -14.61 0.33 -0.11
N LEU A 184 -13.29 0.12 -0.12
CA LEU A 184 -12.34 1.00 0.57
C LEU A 184 -12.21 2.37 -0.12
N ILE A 185 -12.33 2.44 -1.45
CA ILE A 185 -12.39 3.70 -2.21
C ILE A 185 -13.66 4.47 -1.88
N TRP A 186 -14.82 3.81 -1.88
CA TRP A 186 -16.11 4.42 -1.55
C TRP A 186 -16.09 5.08 -0.17
N LYS A 187 -15.37 4.48 0.77
CA LYS A 187 -15.20 4.98 2.15
C LYS A 187 -14.08 6.03 2.28
N GLY A 188 -13.42 6.37 1.18
CA GLY A 188 -12.37 7.39 1.15
C GLY A 188 -11.06 6.98 1.82
N ILE A 189 -10.85 5.69 2.04
CA ILE A 189 -9.61 5.16 2.61
C ILE A 189 -8.55 5.08 1.52
N LEU A 190 -8.85 4.38 0.42
CA LEU A 190 -7.99 4.35 -0.77
C LEU A 190 -8.28 5.54 -1.67
N ALA A 191 -7.27 6.04 -2.38
CA ALA A 191 -7.51 6.98 -3.47
C ALA A 191 -8.01 6.21 -4.70
N GLN A 192 -8.94 6.81 -5.44
CA GLN A 192 -9.24 6.32 -6.77
C GLN A 192 -8.03 6.67 -7.65
N GLU A 193 -7.29 5.65 -8.10
CA GLU A 193 -6.28 5.76 -9.14
C GLU A 193 -6.96 6.32 -10.41
N LYS A 194 -7.01 7.65 -10.51
CA LYS A 194 -7.36 8.32 -11.76
C LYS A 194 -6.16 8.11 -12.66
N PHE A 195 -6.19 7.09 -13.50
CA PHE A 195 -5.35 7.08 -14.69
C PHE A 195 -5.60 8.39 -15.44
N ARG A 196 -4.70 9.37 -15.26
CA ARG A 196 -4.61 10.52 -16.15
C ARG A 196 -4.01 10.00 -17.45
N ALA A 197 -4.86 9.39 -18.27
CA ALA A 197 -4.55 9.22 -19.67
C ALA A 197 -4.58 10.60 -20.33
N GLY A 198 -3.42 11.27 -20.35
CA GLY A 198 -3.15 12.43 -21.21
C GLY A 198 -3.73 13.76 -20.73
N ASP A 199 -2.94 14.81 -20.98
CA ASP A 199 -3.16 16.23 -20.74
C ASP A 199 -4.61 16.76 -20.84
N GLY A 200 -4.95 17.64 -19.89
CA GLY A 200 -6.13 18.48 -19.95
C GLY A 200 -6.47 19.08 -18.59
N ALA A 201 -5.94 20.26 -18.31
CA ALA A 201 -6.26 21.04 -17.13
C ALA A 201 -7.76 21.42 -17.10
N THR A 202 -8.48 21.03 -16.04
CA THR A 202 -9.55 21.83 -15.44
C THR A 202 -9.50 21.60 -13.94
N ASP A 203 -8.89 22.56 -13.26
CA ASP A 203 -9.20 22.97 -11.90
C ASP A 203 -10.73 23.13 -11.74
N GLY A 204 -11.25 22.72 -10.60
CA GLY A 204 -12.68 22.62 -10.30
C GLY A 204 -12.91 21.82 -9.03
N SER A 205 -12.44 22.36 -7.91
CA SER A 205 -12.97 22.07 -6.58
C SER A 205 -14.47 22.38 -6.58
N GLU A 206 -15.31 21.42 -6.23
CA GLU A 206 -16.65 21.70 -5.70
C GLU A 206 -17.05 20.57 -4.75
N ASP A 207 -17.33 21.02 -3.53
CA ASP A 207 -17.66 20.25 -2.34
C ASP A 207 -19.02 19.55 -2.50
N ASP A 208 -19.10 18.27 -2.11
CA ASP A 208 -20.36 17.52 -2.07
C ASP A 208 -21.08 17.83 -0.75
N ASP A 209 -21.94 18.85 -0.79
CA ASP A 209 -22.82 19.26 0.29
C ASP A 209 -23.94 18.22 0.52
N SER A 210 -24.25 18.01 1.79
CA SER A 210 -25.20 17.04 2.30
C SER A 210 -26.64 17.29 1.79
N ASP A 211 -27.24 16.33 1.08
CA ASP A 211 -28.68 16.34 0.75
C ASP A 211 -29.50 15.77 1.91
N ASP A 212 -29.99 16.68 2.77
CA ASP A 212 -30.95 16.43 3.82
C ASP A 212 -32.37 16.53 3.22
N GLY A 213 -33.00 15.37 3.04
CA GLY A 213 -34.29 15.25 2.35
C GLY A 213 -35.46 15.78 3.19
N GLU A 214 -35.94 16.99 2.87
CA GLU A 214 -37.20 17.50 3.41
C GLU A 214 -38.31 17.62 2.34
N ARG A 215 -39.31 16.75 2.51
CA ARG A 215 -40.56 16.68 1.74
C ARG A 215 -41.34 17.98 1.82
N ARG A 216 -41.70 18.59 0.68
CA ARG A 216 -42.81 19.55 0.59
C ARG A 216 -43.68 19.31 -0.63
N ASP A 217 -44.78 18.61 -0.37
CA ASP A 217 -46.05 18.72 -1.09
C ASP A 217 -46.48 20.19 -1.16
N ARG A 218 -46.83 20.67 -2.37
CA ARG A 218 -47.84 21.72 -2.62
C ARG A 218 -48.02 21.99 -4.12
N GLY A 219 -49.08 21.38 -4.65
CA GLY A 219 -50.19 22.08 -5.30
C GLY A 219 -49.94 23.07 -6.45
N LYS A 220 -50.41 22.66 -7.64
CA LYS A 220 -51.12 23.43 -8.69
C LYS A 220 -50.42 24.66 -9.29
N ARG A 221 -50.23 24.61 -10.62
CA ARG A 221 -50.65 25.66 -11.57
C ARG A 221 -50.82 25.11 -12.99
N SER A 222 -51.99 25.37 -13.56
CA SER A 222 -52.38 25.10 -14.93
C SER A 222 -51.83 26.15 -15.89
N ILE A 223 -51.34 25.76 -17.07
CA ILE A 223 -51.44 26.57 -18.30
C ILE A 223 -51.65 25.61 -19.49
N ARG A 224 -52.79 25.79 -20.17
CA ARG A 224 -53.12 25.21 -21.47
C ARG A 224 -52.50 26.07 -22.58
N THR A 225 -51.89 25.44 -23.57
CA THR A 225 -51.70 25.87 -24.98
C THR A 225 -50.91 24.73 -25.63
N GLY A 226 -51.47 23.86 -26.46
CA GLY A 226 -52.11 24.15 -27.74
C GLY A 226 -51.20 23.61 -28.84
N ASN A 227 -51.30 22.32 -29.17
CA ASN A 227 -50.77 21.82 -30.44
C ASN A 227 -51.80 20.88 -31.08
N ALA A 228 -52.27 21.30 -32.24
CA ALA A 228 -53.21 20.60 -33.07
C ALA A 228 -52.46 19.62 -33.99
N ARG A 229 -53.15 18.50 -34.30
CA ARG A 229 -53.06 17.58 -35.45
C ARG A 229 -52.86 16.14 -34.97
N SER A 230 -53.95 15.37 -34.83
CA SER A 230 -54.65 14.65 -35.91
C SER A 230 -53.89 13.42 -36.38
N TYR A 231 -54.29 12.24 -35.89
CA TYR A 231 -54.75 11.15 -36.76
C TYR A 231 -55.80 10.30 -36.03
N ARG A 232 -56.81 9.88 -36.79
CA ARG A 232 -58.03 9.20 -36.36
C ARG A 232 -57.84 7.67 -36.35
N HIS A 233 -58.70 7.03 -35.54
CA HIS A 233 -59.46 5.81 -35.82
C HIS A 233 -58.88 4.42 -35.46
N ALA A 234 -59.81 3.60 -34.94
CA ALA A 234 -59.86 2.15 -34.72
C ALA A 234 -59.33 1.71 -33.35
N ASP A 235 -60.20 1.50 -32.36
CA ASP A 235 -61.16 0.38 -32.16
C ASP A 235 -60.46 -0.89 -31.63
N ASP A 236 -61.03 -1.34 -30.51
CA ASP A 236 -61.14 -2.70 -29.98
C ASP A 236 -60.03 -3.39 -29.15
N ASP A 237 -60.58 -3.96 -28.07
CA ASP A 237 -60.24 -5.13 -27.29
C ASP A 237 -59.29 -5.03 -26.07
N ASP A 238 -59.97 -4.90 -24.94
CA ASP A 238 -59.74 -5.59 -23.67
C ASP A 238 -59.04 -6.95 -23.82
N ASP A 239 -57.98 -7.18 -23.04
CA ASP A 239 -57.62 -8.53 -22.59
C ASP A 239 -56.91 -8.44 -21.23
N ASP A 240 -57.77 -8.50 -20.23
CA ASP A 240 -57.53 -8.84 -18.83
C ASP A 240 -57.09 -10.32 -18.78
N TRP A 241 -55.91 -10.61 -18.24
CA TRP A 241 -55.48 -11.99 -17.97
C TRP A 241 -55.03 -12.12 -16.51
N ASP A 242 -55.80 -12.95 -15.79
CA ASP A 242 -55.68 -13.45 -14.40
C ASP A 242 -54.26 -13.52 -13.80
#